data_AF-A0A096BIU9-F1
#
_entry.id   AF-A0A096BIU9-F1
#
_cell.length_a   1.000
_cell.length_b   1.000
_cell.length_c   1.000
_cell.angle_alpha   90.00
_cell.angle_beta   90.00
_cell.angle_gamma   90.00
#
_symmetry.space_group_name_H-M   'P 1'
#
loop_
_entity.id
_entity.type
_entity.pdbx_description
1 polymer ?
#
loop_
_entity_poly.entity_id
_entity_poly.type
_entity_poly.pdbx_seq_one_letter_code
_entity_poly.pdbx_strand_id
1 'polypeptide(L)'
;MNDTVVIDEAWLHASFDTFNRLYFDNALPRPRLSLSQSRTRLGSMSCKHKLTWKGYRPYHFAIHVSTYYHQTERQYQNVLLHEMIHYYIAYKGIADTSPHGKVFRQMMKNLNEKYGWEISVSSRMSEAKPASVHSSATPRLILLLEVRGRGHFVSVVNPKYASVMEHELQRLSEVKQHAWYLSTDAYFDNFSVVRSLRGRRITVETRNELIAKLTPLKQV
;
A
#
# COMPACT_ATOMS: atom_id res chain seq x y z
N MET A 1 23.28 25.83 -0.16
CA MET A 1 23.09 24.83 0.91
C MET A 1 21.67 24.33 0.76
N ASN A 2 21.48 23.11 0.27
CA ASN A 2 20.13 22.55 0.18
C ASN A 2 19.77 22.01 1.56
N ASP A 3 18.98 22.79 2.31
CA ASP A 3 18.38 22.32 3.54
C ASP A 3 17.56 21.06 3.21
N THR A 4 18.09 19.92 3.67
CA THR A 4 17.40 18.64 3.48
C THR A 4 16.25 18.63 4.48
N VAL A 5 15.03 18.81 3.98
CA VAL A 5 13.84 18.78 4.83
C VAL A 5 13.70 17.38 5.43
N VAL A 6 13.69 17.32 6.76
CA VAL A 6 13.46 16.10 7.52
C VAL A 6 11.95 15.82 7.55
N ILE A 7 11.54 14.66 7.05
CA ILE A 7 10.14 14.22 7.06
C ILE A 7 9.88 13.48 8.37
N ASP A 8 9.42 14.22 9.38
CA ASP A 8 9.06 13.73 10.70
C ASP A 8 7.62 14.13 11.09
N GLU A 9 7.21 13.80 12.32
CA GLU A 9 5.88 14.16 12.83
C GLU A 9 5.69 15.69 12.91
N ALA A 10 6.73 16.45 13.24
CA ALA A 10 6.63 17.90 13.33
C ALA A 10 6.36 18.53 11.94
N TRP A 11 7.08 18.06 10.93
CA TRP A 11 6.85 18.42 9.52
C TRP A 11 5.42 18.06 9.09
N LEU A 12 4.93 16.87 9.45
CA LEU A 12 3.58 16.41 9.09
C LEU A 12 2.49 17.30 9.70
N HIS A 13 2.63 17.64 10.98
CA HIS A 13 1.72 18.54 11.69
C HIS A 13 1.75 19.96 11.11
N ALA A 14 2.93 20.52 10.88
CA ALA A 14 3.08 21.87 10.31
C ALA A 14 2.52 21.95 8.88
N SER A 15 2.75 20.92 8.07
CA SER A 15 2.22 20.82 6.71
C SER A 15 0.70 20.73 6.72
N PHE A 16 0.12 19.91 7.62
CA PHE A 16 -1.34 19.81 7.77
C PHE A 16 -1.95 21.18 8.12
N ASP A 17 -1.39 21.88 9.11
CA ASP A 17 -1.93 23.17 9.55
C ASP A 17 -1.84 24.22 8.44
N THR A 18 -0.72 24.22 7.71
CA THR A 18 -0.51 25.10 6.56
C THR A 18 -1.55 24.84 5.48
N PHE A 19 -1.77 23.58 5.10
CA PHE A 19 -2.76 23.24 4.08
C PHE A 19 -4.19 23.48 4.52
N ASN A 20 -4.51 23.22 5.79
CA ASN A 20 -5.83 23.50 6.34
C ASN A 20 -6.16 24.99 6.23
N ARG A 21 -5.19 25.85 6.55
CA ARG A 21 -5.31 27.30 6.41
C ARG A 21 -5.42 27.76 4.96
N LEU A 22 -4.62 27.19 4.06
CA LEU A 22 -4.54 27.66 2.67
C LEU A 22 -5.69 27.15 1.78
N TYR A 23 -6.17 25.93 2.02
CA TYR A 23 -7.01 25.21 1.06
C TYR A 23 -8.34 24.72 1.63
N PHE A 24 -8.50 24.72 2.95
CA PHE A 24 -9.70 24.19 3.61
C PHE A 24 -10.31 25.19 4.59
N ASP A 25 -9.99 26.48 4.49
CA ASP A 25 -10.53 27.58 5.30
C ASP A 25 -10.42 27.34 6.82
N ASN A 26 -9.36 26.67 7.27
CA ASN A 26 -9.20 26.20 8.66
C ASN A 26 -10.38 25.34 9.16
N ALA A 27 -11.17 24.75 8.27
CA ALA A 27 -12.39 24.05 8.63
C ALA A 27 -12.14 22.64 9.18
N LEU A 28 -10.93 22.08 9.02
CA LEU A 28 -10.61 20.72 9.46
C LEU A 28 -10.01 20.72 10.87
N PRO A 29 -10.66 20.07 11.86
CA PRO A 29 -10.01 19.75 13.12
C PRO A 29 -8.80 18.85 12.85
N ARG A 30 -7.72 19.01 13.60
CA ARG A 30 -6.53 18.16 13.40
C ARG A 30 -6.87 16.69 13.69
N PRO A 31 -6.73 15.76 12.71
CA PRO A 31 -6.92 14.35 12.95
C PRO A 31 -5.71 13.78 13.70
N ARG A 32 -5.75 12.49 14.06
CA ARG A 32 -4.53 11.80 14.46
C ARG A 32 -3.61 11.71 13.23
N LEU A 33 -2.50 12.42 13.27
CA LEU A 33 -1.44 12.36 12.25
C LEU A 33 -0.39 11.35 12.71
N SER A 34 0.10 10.51 11.79
CA SER A 34 1.33 9.77 12.05
C SER A 34 2.06 9.32 10.78
N LEU A 35 3.36 9.09 10.91
CA LEU A 35 4.15 8.40 9.89
C LEU A 35 3.99 6.87 9.98
N SER A 36 4.22 6.16 8.87
CA SER A 36 4.11 4.70 8.80
C SER A 36 5.11 4.05 7.85
N GLN A 37 5.31 2.74 8.00
CA GLN A 37 6.13 1.91 7.08
C GLN A 37 5.27 1.12 6.08
N SER A 38 4.13 1.69 5.66
CA SER A 38 3.23 1.05 4.70
C SER A 38 3.87 0.86 3.32
N ARG A 39 3.99 -0.41 2.93
CA ARG A 39 4.53 -0.81 1.61
C ARG A 39 3.50 -0.85 0.50
N THR A 40 2.23 -0.62 0.81
CA THR A 40 1.10 -0.84 -0.13
C THR A 40 0.33 0.44 -0.44
N ARG A 41 0.60 1.52 0.30
CA ARG A 41 -0.03 2.83 0.14
C ARG A 41 0.95 3.90 0.62
N LEU A 42 1.03 5.01 -0.12
CA LEU A 42 1.82 6.18 0.27
C LEU A 42 1.12 7.00 1.37
N GLY A 43 -0.20 6.97 1.43
CA GLY A 43 -1.01 7.62 2.44
C GLY A 43 -2.30 6.86 2.75
N SER A 44 -2.97 7.22 3.84
CA SER A 44 -4.34 6.80 4.09
C SER A 44 -5.06 7.72 5.07
N MET A 45 -6.31 8.05 4.75
CA MET A 45 -7.28 8.65 5.67
C MET A 45 -8.27 7.57 6.17
N SER A 46 -8.56 7.57 7.47
CA SER A 46 -9.57 6.68 8.07
C SER A 46 -10.39 7.38 9.15
N CYS A 47 -11.58 6.85 9.41
CA CYS A 47 -12.42 7.27 10.53
C CYS A 47 -13.29 6.10 11.03
N LYS A 48 -13.76 6.20 12.27
CA LYS A 48 -14.79 5.32 12.83
C LYS A 48 -16.16 5.89 12.51
N HIS A 49 -17.18 5.03 12.45
CA HIS A 49 -18.57 5.44 12.27
C HIS A 49 -19.39 5.04 13.50
N LYS A 50 -20.27 5.94 13.95
CA LYS A 50 -21.26 5.62 14.99
C LYS A 50 -22.65 5.93 14.48
N LEU A 51 -23.60 5.06 14.80
CA LEU A 51 -25.01 5.32 14.54
C LEU A 51 -25.50 6.38 15.52
N THR A 52 -26.16 7.40 14.98
CA THR A 52 -26.86 8.43 15.76
C THR A 52 -28.31 8.49 15.29
N TRP A 53 -29.16 9.18 16.03
CA TRP A 53 -30.54 9.44 15.62
C TRP A 53 -30.66 10.18 14.27
N LYS A 54 -29.60 10.88 13.84
CA LYS A 54 -29.48 11.53 12.51
C LYS A 54 -28.75 10.66 11.48
N GLY A 55 -28.57 9.37 11.74
CA GLY A 55 -27.81 8.44 10.89
C GLY A 55 -26.35 8.26 11.30
N TYR A 56 -25.54 7.66 10.43
CA TYR A 56 -24.12 7.41 10.68
C TYR A 56 -23.33 8.72 10.70
N ARG A 57 -22.49 8.90 11.73
CA ARG A 57 -21.56 10.02 11.83
C ARG A 57 -20.12 9.54 11.95
N PRO A 58 -19.19 10.07 11.14
CA PRO A 58 -17.78 9.76 11.26
C PRO A 58 -17.16 10.47 12.49
N TYR A 59 -16.19 9.82 13.13
CA TYR A 59 -15.44 10.31 14.29
C TYR A 59 -14.08 9.61 14.41
N HIS A 60 -13.18 10.12 15.26
CA HIS A 60 -11.77 9.66 15.35
C HIS A 60 -11.08 9.55 13.99
N PHE A 61 -10.95 10.69 13.32
CA PHE A 61 -10.21 10.75 12.06
C PHE A 61 -8.71 10.54 12.28
N ALA A 62 -8.08 9.82 11.35
CA ALA A 62 -6.64 9.61 11.31
C ALA A 62 -6.13 9.73 9.87
N ILE A 63 -4.97 10.36 9.71
CA ILE A 63 -4.23 10.40 8.45
C ILE A 63 -2.84 9.81 8.71
N HIS A 64 -2.43 8.89 7.86
CA HIS A 64 -1.11 8.29 7.88
C HIS A 64 -0.38 8.60 6.57
N VAL A 65 0.91 8.91 6.66
CA VAL A 65 1.80 9.07 5.50
C VAL A 65 2.93 8.07 5.60
N SER A 66 3.25 7.37 4.53
CA SER A 66 4.31 6.35 4.54
C SER A 66 5.65 6.92 4.16
N THR A 67 6.66 6.68 5.01
CA THR A 67 8.07 6.98 4.76
C THR A 67 8.87 5.77 4.25
N TYR A 68 8.18 4.71 3.81
CA TYR A 68 8.83 3.51 3.30
C TYR A 68 9.59 3.76 1.98
N TYR A 69 9.11 4.69 1.15
CA TYR A 69 9.69 5.01 -0.15
C TYR A 69 10.42 6.35 -0.12
N HIS A 70 11.54 6.44 -0.85
CA HIS A 70 12.21 7.72 -1.03
C HIS A 70 11.34 8.63 -1.91
N GLN A 71 10.95 9.77 -1.35
CA GLN A 71 10.11 10.77 -2.00
C GLN A 71 10.67 12.16 -1.72
N THR A 72 10.47 13.09 -2.65
CA THR A 72 10.75 14.51 -2.39
C THR A 72 9.74 15.07 -1.39
N GLU A 73 10.07 16.20 -0.74
CA GLU A 73 9.12 16.88 0.13
C GLU A 73 7.79 17.18 -0.61
N ARG A 74 7.87 17.68 -1.85
CA ARG A 74 6.70 17.95 -2.70
C ARG A 74 5.81 16.73 -2.88
N GLN A 75 6.40 15.54 -3.05
CA GLN A 75 5.66 14.28 -3.17
C GLN A 75 4.96 13.92 -1.85
N TYR A 76 5.63 14.08 -0.71
CA TYR A 76 4.99 13.90 0.60
C TYR A 76 3.82 14.88 0.82
N GLN A 77 3.99 16.15 0.41
CA GLN A 77 2.93 17.16 0.47
C GLN A 77 1.73 16.79 -0.41
N ASN A 78 1.98 16.32 -1.65
CA ASN A 78 0.92 15.84 -2.55
C ASN A 78 0.14 14.67 -1.93
N VAL A 79 0.84 13.73 -1.27
CA VAL A 79 0.21 12.61 -0.55
C VAL A 79 -0.64 13.13 0.62
N LEU A 80 -0.11 14.05 1.42
CA LEU A 80 -0.87 14.63 2.54
C LEU A 80 -2.13 15.36 2.04
N LEU A 81 -2.01 16.18 1.00
CA LEU A 81 -3.16 16.87 0.39
C LEU A 81 -4.20 15.88 -0.15
N HIS A 82 -3.78 14.78 -0.78
CA HIS A 82 -4.68 13.70 -1.20
C HIS A 82 -5.52 13.19 -0.03
N GLU A 83 -4.88 12.85 1.09
CA GLU A 83 -5.58 12.36 2.29
C GLU A 83 -6.42 13.45 2.96
N MET A 84 -6.02 14.71 2.89
CA MET A 84 -6.81 15.84 3.41
C MET A 84 -8.07 16.11 2.58
N ILE A 85 -8.07 15.89 1.26
CA ILE A 85 -9.30 15.97 0.45
C ILE A 85 -10.29 14.89 0.89
N HIS A 86 -9.83 13.65 1.06
CA HIS A 86 -10.67 12.57 1.61
C HIS A 86 -11.23 12.97 2.97
N TYR A 87 -10.38 13.50 3.85
CA TYR A 87 -10.78 13.93 5.17
C TYR A 87 -11.85 15.02 5.11
N TYR A 88 -11.68 16.04 4.27
CA TYR A 88 -12.64 17.13 4.10
C TYR A 88 -14.01 16.63 3.66
N ILE A 89 -14.06 15.78 2.63
CA ILE A 89 -15.31 15.19 2.13
C ILE A 89 -16.02 14.41 3.24
N ALA A 90 -15.28 13.55 3.95
CA ALA A 90 -15.84 12.74 5.04
C ALA A 90 -16.30 13.59 6.23
N TYR A 91 -15.50 14.57 6.67
CA TYR A 91 -15.79 15.43 7.81
C TYR A 91 -17.00 16.33 7.57
N LYS A 92 -17.14 16.87 6.35
CA LYS A 92 -18.27 17.70 5.95
C LYS A 92 -19.51 16.89 5.56
N GLY A 93 -19.41 15.56 5.48
CA GLY A 93 -20.51 14.68 5.05
C GLY A 93 -20.94 14.94 3.61
N ILE A 94 -20.00 15.33 2.75
CA ILE A 94 -20.28 15.61 1.33
C ILE A 94 -20.46 14.28 0.60
N ALA A 95 -21.60 14.12 -0.08
CA ALA A 95 -21.83 12.96 -0.92
C ALA A 95 -20.94 13.01 -2.16
N ASP A 96 -20.20 11.93 -2.40
CA ASP A 96 -19.40 11.75 -3.62
C ASP A 96 -19.79 10.43 -4.31
N THR A 97 -19.47 10.30 -5.60
CA THR A 97 -19.86 9.15 -6.42
C THR A 97 -19.02 7.90 -6.16
N SER A 98 -17.82 8.06 -5.60
CA SER A 98 -16.88 7.00 -5.21
C SER A 98 -15.77 7.63 -4.35
N PRO A 99 -14.82 6.85 -3.78
CA PRO A 99 -13.71 7.42 -3.00
C PRO A 99 -12.91 8.50 -3.75
N HIS A 100 -12.76 8.37 -5.08
CA HIS A 100 -12.17 9.39 -5.95
C HIS A 100 -13.20 9.85 -6.99
N GLY A 101 -14.39 10.23 -6.50
CA GLY A 101 -15.53 10.60 -7.30
C GLY A 101 -15.43 12.01 -7.89
N LYS A 102 -16.59 12.55 -8.30
CA LYS A 102 -16.67 13.88 -8.92
C LYS A 102 -16.14 14.98 -7.99
N VAL A 103 -16.51 14.96 -6.70
CA VAL A 103 -16.12 15.99 -5.75
C VAL A 103 -14.61 15.94 -5.49
N PHE A 104 -14.09 14.74 -5.18
CA PHE A 104 -12.65 14.55 -4.98
C PHE A 104 -11.84 15.05 -6.18
N ARG A 105 -12.21 14.62 -7.40
CA ARG A 105 -11.50 14.99 -8.62
C ARG A 105 -11.56 16.48 -8.90
N GLN A 106 -12.67 17.13 -8.60
CA GLN A 106 -12.81 18.57 -8.78
C GLN A 106 -11.90 19.35 -7.81
N MET A 107 -11.85 18.95 -6.53
CA MET A 107 -10.95 19.56 -5.54
C MET A 107 -9.48 19.34 -5.91
N MET A 108 -9.13 18.10 -6.28
CA MET A 108 -7.79 17.75 -6.75
C MET A 108 -7.38 18.58 -7.97
N LYS A 109 -8.25 18.67 -8.98
CA LYS A 109 -8.01 19.46 -10.20
C LYS A 109 -7.78 20.93 -9.86
N ASN A 110 -8.63 21.53 -9.02
CA ASN A 110 -8.48 22.93 -8.59
C ASN A 110 -7.13 23.15 -7.88
N LEU A 111 -6.73 22.25 -6.98
CA LEU A 111 -5.45 22.36 -6.29
C LEU A 111 -4.26 22.27 -7.26
N ASN A 112 -4.33 21.35 -8.21
CA ASN A 112 -3.28 21.17 -9.22
C ASN A 112 -3.18 22.38 -10.16
N GLU A 113 -4.30 22.85 -10.70
CA GLU A 113 -4.33 23.94 -11.69
C GLU A 113 -4.03 25.32 -11.06
N LYS A 114 -4.58 25.61 -9.89
CA LYS A 114 -4.47 26.94 -9.27
C LYS A 114 -3.19 27.13 -8.46
N TYR A 115 -2.66 26.07 -7.85
CA TYR A 115 -1.52 26.16 -6.94
C TYR A 115 -0.33 25.27 -7.36
N GLY A 116 -0.41 24.66 -8.56
CA GLY A 116 0.67 23.86 -9.14
C GLY A 116 0.93 22.53 -8.45
N TRP A 117 -0.01 22.04 -7.62
CA TRP A 117 0.12 20.71 -7.00
C TRP A 117 0.09 19.59 -8.05
N GLU A 118 0.57 18.42 -7.68
CA GLU A 118 0.68 17.25 -8.57
C GLU A 118 -0.04 16.05 -7.93
N ILE A 119 -1.20 16.31 -7.33
CA ILE A 119 -2.01 15.29 -6.67
C ILE A 119 -2.57 14.36 -7.74
N SER A 120 -2.46 13.05 -7.52
CA SER A 120 -2.98 12.00 -8.40
C SER A 120 -3.88 11.04 -7.65
N VAL A 121 -4.84 10.44 -8.37
CA VAL A 121 -5.69 9.34 -7.86
C VAL A 121 -4.95 8.00 -7.85
N SER A 122 -3.85 7.88 -8.61
CA SER A 122 -3.04 6.67 -8.73
C SER A 122 -1.59 7.04 -8.49
N SER A 123 -1.11 6.87 -7.26
CA SER A 123 0.32 6.81 -7.01
C SER A 123 0.87 5.49 -7.56
N ARG A 124 1.51 5.50 -8.73
CA ARG A 124 2.19 4.31 -9.26
C ARG A 124 3.35 3.96 -8.32
N MET A 125 3.14 2.96 -7.47
CA MET A 125 4.12 2.49 -6.49
C MET A 125 5.30 1.76 -7.12
N SER A 126 5.24 1.44 -8.42
CA SER A 126 6.23 0.59 -9.11
C SER A 126 7.58 1.27 -9.37
N GLU A 127 7.67 2.59 -9.32
CA GLU A 127 8.89 3.34 -9.68
C GLU A 127 9.68 3.85 -8.45
N ALA A 128 9.06 3.88 -7.27
CA ALA A 128 9.70 4.40 -6.07
C ALA A 128 10.59 3.34 -5.41
N LYS A 129 11.89 3.64 -5.25
CA LYS A 129 12.81 2.79 -4.50
C LYS A 129 12.51 2.88 -2.99
N PRO A 130 12.56 1.77 -2.24
CA PRO A 130 12.49 1.82 -0.78
C PRO A 130 13.53 2.80 -0.23
N ALA A 131 13.15 3.61 0.76
CA ALA A 131 14.03 4.56 1.44
C ALA A 131 15.18 3.87 2.18
N SER A 132 15.02 2.58 2.48
CA SER A 132 16.08 1.71 3.00
C SER A 132 16.02 0.33 2.34
N VAL A 133 17.18 -0.19 1.94
CA VAL A 133 17.31 -1.58 1.46
C VAL A 133 17.35 -2.48 2.68
N HIS A 134 16.19 -2.84 3.21
CA HIS A 134 16.12 -3.91 4.20
C HIS A 134 16.16 -5.24 3.47
N SER A 135 17.36 -5.74 3.17
CA SER A 135 17.56 -7.16 2.89
C SER A 135 17.28 -7.91 4.19
N SER A 136 16.03 -8.33 4.40
CA SER A 136 15.76 -9.19 5.54
C SER A 136 16.43 -10.53 5.24
N ALA A 137 17.55 -10.82 5.91
CA ALA A 137 18.18 -12.14 5.92
C ALA A 137 17.25 -13.25 6.45
N THR A 138 16.03 -12.90 6.86
CA THR A 138 14.97 -13.81 7.27
C THR A 138 14.53 -14.70 6.09
N PRO A 139 14.68 -16.04 6.22
CA PRO A 139 14.18 -16.98 5.23
C PRO A 139 12.68 -16.84 5.03
N ARG A 140 12.24 -16.81 3.78
CA ARG A 140 10.83 -16.71 3.38
C ARG A 140 10.38 -18.04 2.80
N LEU A 141 9.15 -18.43 3.12
CA LEU A 141 8.51 -19.60 2.55
C LEU A 141 7.94 -19.25 1.17
N ILE A 142 8.40 -19.94 0.14
CA ILE A 142 8.04 -19.72 -1.26
C ILE A 142 7.23 -20.92 -1.76
N LEU A 143 6.12 -20.64 -2.45
CA LEU A 143 5.34 -21.63 -3.19
C LEU A 143 5.49 -21.36 -4.68
N LEU A 144 6.01 -22.34 -5.42
CA LEU A 144 5.95 -22.39 -6.88
C LEU A 144 4.85 -23.34 -7.32
N LEU A 145 4.05 -22.92 -8.29
CA LEU A 145 2.92 -23.70 -8.79
C LEU A 145 2.80 -23.59 -10.31
N GLU A 146 2.47 -24.70 -10.97
CA GLU A 146 2.12 -24.79 -12.38
C GLU A 146 0.64 -25.16 -12.48
N VAL A 147 -0.14 -24.33 -13.17
CA VAL A 147 -1.59 -24.53 -13.38
C VAL A 147 -1.85 -24.78 -14.85
N ARG A 148 -2.61 -25.84 -15.15
CA ARG A 148 -2.99 -26.23 -16.51
C ARG A 148 -3.67 -25.06 -17.23
N GLY A 149 -3.16 -24.70 -18.40
CA GLY A 149 -3.69 -23.61 -19.22
C GLY A 149 -3.45 -22.19 -18.69
N ARG A 150 -2.96 -22.00 -17.45
CA ARG A 150 -2.72 -20.66 -16.85
C ARG A 150 -1.23 -20.33 -16.68
N GLY A 151 -0.36 -21.34 -16.66
CA GLY A 151 1.10 -21.18 -16.59
C GLY A 151 1.64 -21.27 -15.16
N HIS A 152 2.74 -20.56 -14.90
CA HIS A 152 3.49 -20.66 -13.66
C HIS A 152 3.25 -19.46 -12.74
N PHE A 153 3.20 -19.72 -11.43
CA PHE A 153 3.04 -18.68 -10.43
C PHE A 153 3.99 -18.89 -9.26
N VAL A 154 4.35 -17.78 -8.61
CA VAL A 154 5.19 -17.75 -7.42
C VAL A 154 4.56 -16.88 -6.32
N SER A 155 4.69 -17.34 -5.08
CA SER A 155 4.07 -16.70 -3.91
C SER A 155 5.01 -16.75 -2.71
N VAL A 156 5.09 -15.66 -1.93
CA VAL A 156 5.66 -15.68 -0.58
C VAL A 156 4.53 -15.95 0.40
N VAL A 157 4.63 -17.04 1.15
CA VAL A 157 3.54 -17.57 1.98
C VAL A 157 3.85 -17.35 3.46
N ASN A 158 2.82 -17.00 4.24
CA ASN A 158 2.93 -17.02 5.70
C ASN A 158 2.99 -18.48 6.18
N PRO A 159 4.06 -18.92 6.88
CA PRO A 159 4.21 -20.32 7.29
C PRO A 159 3.02 -20.88 8.07
N LYS A 160 2.31 -20.05 8.86
CA LYS A 160 1.11 -20.47 9.62
C LYS A 160 -0.03 -21.01 8.73
N TYR A 161 -0.07 -20.62 7.46
CA TYR A 161 -1.15 -20.97 6.53
C TYR A 161 -0.72 -22.03 5.51
N ALA A 162 0.52 -22.49 5.55
CA ALA A 162 1.08 -23.31 4.50
C ALA A 162 0.45 -24.71 4.44
N SER A 163 0.19 -25.34 5.58
CA SER A 163 -0.51 -26.63 5.65
C SER A 163 -1.95 -26.57 5.14
N VAL A 164 -2.66 -25.46 5.42
CA VAL A 164 -4.01 -25.21 4.89
C VAL A 164 -3.96 -25.10 3.37
N MET A 165 -2.99 -24.33 2.84
CA MET A 165 -2.80 -24.17 1.39
C MET A 165 -2.37 -25.47 0.71
N GLU A 166 -1.53 -26.28 1.35
CA GLU A 166 -1.13 -27.61 0.84
C GLU A 166 -2.34 -28.51 0.64
N HIS A 167 -3.23 -28.57 1.64
CA HIS A 167 -4.45 -29.35 1.55
C HIS A 167 -5.44 -28.80 0.52
N GLU A 168 -5.52 -27.47 0.32
CA GLU A 168 -6.28 -26.87 -0.78
C GLU A 168 -5.71 -27.27 -2.15
N LEU A 169 -4.38 -27.19 -2.35
CA LEU A 169 -3.71 -27.55 -3.60
C LEU A 169 -3.96 -29.00 -4.01
N GLN A 170 -3.91 -29.93 -3.05
CA GLN A 170 -4.17 -31.36 -3.28
C GLN A 170 -5.58 -31.64 -3.81
N ARG A 171 -6.54 -30.73 -3.57
CA ARG A 171 -7.92 -30.86 -4.03
C ARG A 171 -8.16 -30.23 -5.41
N LEU A 172 -7.21 -29.46 -5.92
CA LEU A 172 -7.36 -28.72 -7.17
C LEU A 172 -6.78 -29.50 -8.34
N SER A 173 -7.65 -30.11 -9.15
CA SER A 173 -7.26 -30.89 -10.35
C SER A 173 -6.58 -30.04 -11.44
N GLU A 174 -6.73 -28.71 -11.39
CA GLU A 174 -6.10 -27.76 -12.29
C GLU A 174 -4.60 -27.58 -12.01
N VAL A 175 -4.16 -27.87 -10.78
CA VAL A 175 -2.75 -27.77 -10.38
C VAL A 175 -2.02 -28.96 -10.98
N LYS A 176 -1.09 -28.69 -11.89
CA LYS A 176 -0.26 -29.72 -12.52
C LYS A 176 0.90 -30.12 -11.61
N GLN A 177 1.51 -29.13 -10.96
CA GLN A 177 2.63 -29.33 -10.06
C GLN A 177 2.71 -28.17 -9.05
N HIS A 178 3.11 -28.46 -7.82
CA HIS A 178 3.54 -27.44 -6.86
C HIS A 178 4.77 -27.92 -6.08
N ALA A 179 5.53 -26.98 -5.55
CA ALA A 179 6.66 -27.25 -4.68
C ALA A 179 6.93 -26.07 -3.74
N TRP A 180 7.39 -26.40 -2.54
CA TRP A 180 7.71 -25.45 -1.48
C TRP A 180 9.22 -25.26 -1.36
N TYR A 181 9.62 -24.02 -1.07
CA TYR A 181 11.02 -23.65 -0.95
C TYR A 181 11.25 -22.62 0.16
N LEU A 182 12.50 -22.49 0.60
CA LEU A 182 12.99 -21.35 1.36
C LEU A 182 13.87 -20.46 0.49
N SER A 183 13.81 -19.16 0.74
CA SER A 183 14.68 -18.19 0.08
C SER A 183 14.95 -16.97 0.95
N THR A 184 16.17 -16.45 0.85
CA THR A 184 16.57 -15.12 1.33
C THR A 184 16.82 -14.16 0.16
N ASP A 185 16.50 -14.57 -1.08
CA ASP A 185 16.77 -13.78 -2.28
C ASP A 185 15.95 -12.46 -2.28
N ALA A 186 16.64 -11.36 -2.61
CA ALA A 186 16.07 -10.02 -2.66
C ALA A 186 14.94 -9.87 -3.70
N TYR A 187 14.88 -10.77 -4.70
CA TYR A 187 13.75 -10.88 -5.63
C TYR A 187 12.40 -10.93 -4.89
N PHE A 188 12.35 -11.59 -3.73
CA PHE A 188 11.14 -11.74 -2.93
C PHE A 188 10.85 -10.57 -1.99
N ASP A 189 11.73 -9.56 -1.91
CA ASP A 189 11.57 -8.45 -0.96
C ASP A 189 10.24 -7.72 -1.18
N ASN A 190 9.87 -7.48 -2.44
CA ASN A 190 8.66 -6.75 -2.84
C ASN A 190 7.42 -7.63 -3.03
N PHE A 191 7.46 -8.88 -2.56
CA PHE A 191 6.29 -9.75 -2.55
C PHE A 191 5.49 -9.55 -1.26
N SER A 192 4.17 -9.41 -1.41
CA SER A 192 3.26 -9.48 -0.27
C SER A 192 3.21 -10.90 0.27
N VAL A 193 3.33 -11.07 1.59
CA VAL A 193 3.14 -12.36 2.24
C VAL A 193 1.66 -12.76 2.19
N VAL A 194 1.34 -13.83 1.47
CA VAL A 194 -0.03 -14.32 1.28
C VAL A 194 -0.44 -15.29 2.38
N ARG A 195 -1.76 -15.42 2.58
CA ARG A 195 -2.40 -16.31 3.56
C ARG A 195 -3.45 -17.24 2.92
N SER A 196 -3.44 -17.29 1.59
CA SER A 196 -4.40 -17.99 0.73
C SER A 196 -3.75 -18.21 -0.64
N LEU A 197 -4.29 -19.11 -1.47
CA LEU A 197 -3.80 -19.35 -2.84
C LEU A 197 -3.90 -18.11 -3.73
N ARG A 198 -2.77 -17.39 -3.84
CA ARG A 198 -2.56 -16.23 -4.70
C ARG A 198 -1.08 -16.18 -5.06
N GLY A 199 -0.76 -15.97 -6.33
CA GLY A 199 0.62 -15.87 -6.79
C GLY A 199 0.77 -14.87 -7.94
N ARG A 200 1.99 -14.37 -8.12
CA ARG A 200 2.35 -13.58 -9.32
C ARG A 200 2.64 -14.56 -10.45
N ARG A 201 2.04 -14.30 -11.62
CA ARG A 201 2.35 -15.07 -12.84
C ARG A 201 3.79 -14.80 -13.26
N ILE A 202 4.53 -15.84 -13.59
CA ILE A 202 5.92 -15.78 -14.07
C ILE A 202 6.07 -16.60 -15.34
N THR A 203 7.12 -16.30 -16.12
CA THR A 203 7.44 -17.09 -17.31
C THR A 203 8.15 -18.40 -16.91
N VAL A 204 8.31 -19.31 -17.88
CA VAL A 204 9.04 -20.57 -17.67
C VAL A 204 10.52 -20.30 -17.38
N GLU A 205 11.09 -19.31 -18.05
CA GLU A 205 12.48 -18.89 -17.90
C GLU A 205 12.71 -18.38 -16.47
N THR A 206 11.87 -17.46 -15.99
CA THR A 206 11.94 -16.96 -14.61
C THR A 206 11.77 -18.09 -13.59
N ARG A 207 10.86 -19.05 -13.82
CA ARG A 207 10.73 -20.22 -12.94
C ARG A 207 12.05 -20.99 -12.84
N ASN A 208 12.67 -21.30 -13.97
CA ASN A 208 13.89 -22.10 -14.02
C ASN A 208 15.06 -21.37 -13.33
N GLU A 209 15.18 -20.06 -13.55
CA GLU A 209 16.15 -19.21 -12.85
C GLU A 209 15.92 -19.19 -11.33
N LEU A 210 14.66 -19.12 -10.89
CA LEU A 210 14.31 -19.13 -9.47
C LEU A 210 14.66 -20.47 -8.83
N ILE A 211 14.30 -21.60 -9.46
CA ILE A 211 14.57 -22.94 -8.90
C ILE A 211 16.07 -23.12 -8.57
N ALA A 212 16.98 -22.57 -9.37
CA ALA A 212 18.42 -22.65 -9.12
C ALA A 212 18.88 -21.91 -7.86
N LYS A 213 18.08 -20.95 -7.36
CA LYS A 213 18.39 -20.10 -6.19
C LYS A 213 17.57 -20.47 -4.94
N LEU A 214 16.60 -21.36 -5.09
CA LEU A 214 15.66 -21.74 -4.04
C LEU A 214 16.11 -23.00 -3.31
N THR A 215 15.95 -23.04 -1.99
CA THR A 215 16.22 -24.24 -1.19
C THR A 215 14.95 -25.09 -1.06
N PRO A 216 14.88 -26.32 -1.61
CA PRO A 216 13.66 -27.13 -1.57
C PRO A 216 13.26 -27.54 -0.15
N LEU A 217 11.96 -27.48 0.14
CA LEU A 217 11.34 -28.05 1.35
C LEU A 217 10.63 -29.35 0.98
N LYS A 218 10.97 -30.43 1.69
CA LYS A 218 10.40 -31.75 1.42
C LYS A 218 8.96 -31.90 1.92
N GLN A 219 8.59 -31.20 2.99
CA GLN A 219 7.25 -31.20 3.60
C GLN A 219 6.99 -29.86 4.28
N VAL A 220 5.72 -29.45 4.32
CA VAL A 220 5.25 -28.18 4.87
C VAL A 220 3.99 -28.38 5.71
#